data_AF-A0A212CTV8-F1
#
_entry.id   AF-A0A212CTV8-F1
#
_cell.length_a   1.000
_cell.length_b   1.000
_cell.length_c   1.000
_cell.angle_alpha   90.00
_cell.angle_beta   90.00
_cell.angle_gamma   90.00
#
_symmetry.space_group_name_H-M   'P 1'
#
loop_
_entity.id
_entity.type
_entity.pdbx_description
1 polymer ?
#
loop_
_entity_poly.entity_id
_entity_poly.type
_entity_poly.pdbx_seq_one_letter_code
_entity_poly.pdbx_strand_id
1 'polypeptide(L)'
;HRDLSNGEATRKLPQGVVYGVVRRSDQNQQKEMVVYGWTTNQLKEEMNYIKDVRATLEKVRKRMYGDYDEMRQKIRQLTQELSVSQAKQDYLENHIQTQSSALDSFNAMNAALASDSISLQKTLVDVTLENSNIKDQIRNLQQTYTASMDKLREKQRQLDAAQVENKLLKMKVESSQQANAEVMREMTRKLYSQYEEKLQEEQQRHNAEKEALLVCMSPLLTEQPGGVGRIIVVTACFAEKSAFLLQEETNSFLKAIEEANKKMQAAEISLEEKDQRIGELDRLIERMEKERHQLQLQLLEHETEMSVEITDSNKERYQQLEEASASLRERIRHLDDMVHCQQKKVKQMVEEVSPCEGSWA
;
A
#
# COMPACT_ATOMS: atom_id res chain seq x y z
N HIS A 1 17.96 157.95 56.93
CA HIS A 1 18.58 157.69 58.25
C HIS A 1 19.90 156.96 58.01
N ARG A 2 21.04 157.58 58.33
CA ARG A 2 22.35 156.94 58.57
C ARG A 2 22.22 155.96 59.76
N ASP A 3 23.01 154.92 60.00
CA ASP A 3 24.24 154.32 59.46
C ASP A 3 24.33 152.90 60.08
N LEU A 4 25.13 152.01 59.49
CA LEU A 4 26.24 151.25 60.11
C LEU A 4 26.39 149.81 59.60
N SER A 5 27.54 149.64 58.96
CA SER A 5 28.24 148.43 58.53
C SER A 5 28.68 147.55 59.70
N ASN A 6 28.72 146.23 59.49
CA ASN A 6 29.91 145.43 59.82
C ASN A 6 29.94 144.13 59.02
N GLY A 7 31.08 143.86 58.38
CA GLY A 7 31.30 142.74 57.48
C GLY A 7 31.93 141.52 58.13
N GLU A 8 31.82 140.38 57.45
CA GLU A 8 32.66 139.21 57.68
C GLU A 8 32.91 138.46 56.36
N ALA A 9 34.13 137.95 56.19
CA ALA A 9 34.74 137.60 54.91
C ALA A 9 34.16 136.33 54.26
N THR A 10 33.77 136.42 52.99
CA THR A 10 33.45 135.28 52.13
C THR A 10 34.70 134.42 51.87
N ARG A 11 34.82 133.28 52.56
CA ARG A 11 35.72 132.18 52.16
C ARG A 11 35.28 131.69 50.78
N LYS A 12 36.17 131.76 49.80
CA LYS A 12 35.96 131.22 48.45
C LYS A 12 35.69 129.71 48.55
N LEU A 13 34.55 129.25 48.01
CA LEU A 13 34.30 127.81 47.84
C LEU A 13 35.33 127.25 46.83
N PRO A 14 35.91 126.06 47.07
CA PRO A 14 36.75 125.40 46.09
C PRO A 14 35.89 125.06 44.86
N GLN A 15 36.19 125.73 43.76
CA GLN A 15 35.54 125.54 42.47
C GLN A 15 35.91 124.14 41.95
N GLY A 16 34.92 123.25 41.82
CA GLY A 16 35.12 121.91 41.27
C GLY A 16 35.07 120.75 42.28
N VAL A 17 34.33 120.86 43.38
CA VAL A 17 34.02 119.72 44.28
C VAL A 17 32.51 119.46 44.24
N VAL A 18 32.14 118.22 43.94
CA VAL A 18 30.74 117.75 43.90
C VAL A 18 30.47 116.95 45.17
N TYR A 19 29.43 117.34 45.90
CA TYR A 19 29.06 116.68 47.15
C TYR A 19 27.89 115.73 46.90
N GLY A 20 28.14 114.44 47.12
CA GLY A 20 27.13 113.39 47.07
C GLY A 20 26.61 113.11 48.47
N VAL A 21 25.29 112.98 48.61
CA VAL A 21 24.66 112.58 49.86
C VAL A 21 24.16 111.16 49.71
N VAL A 22 24.86 110.20 50.33
CA VAL A 22 24.42 108.81 50.39
C VAL A 22 23.76 108.59 51.75
N ARG A 23 22.48 108.23 51.75
CA ARG A 23 21.81 107.80 52.97
C ARG A 23 22.26 106.38 53.29
N ARG A 24 23.13 106.24 54.28
CA ARG A 24 23.35 104.95 54.95
C ARG A 24 22.24 104.77 55.97
N SER A 25 21.57 103.62 55.92
CA SER A 25 20.61 103.25 56.96
C SER A 25 21.28 102.13 57.76
N ASP A 26 21.96 102.48 58.85
CA ASP A 26 22.39 101.48 59.82
C ASP A 26 21.23 101.13 60.76
N GLN A 27 21.26 99.91 61.29
CA GLN A 27 20.19 99.30 62.08
C GLN A 27 19.79 100.09 63.35
N ASN A 28 20.58 101.07 63.79
CA ASN A 28 20.36 101.86 65.01
C ASN A 28 19.62 103.21 64.81
N GLN A 29 18.92 103.40 63.67
CA GLN A 29 18.06 104.57 63.39
C GLN A 29 18.70 105.98 63.49
N GLN A 30 20.00 106.07 63.71
CA GLN A 30 20.75 107.29 63.43
C GLN A 30 20.89 107.41 61.91
N LYS A 31 20.09 108.31 61.33
CA LYS A 31 20.18 108.69 59.91
C LYS A 31 21.44 109.51 59.72
N GLU A 32 22.58 108.83 59.66
CA GLU A 32 23.85 109.48 59.44
C GLU A 32 23.94 109.93 57.97
N MET A 33 23.87 111.23 57.78
CA MET A 33 23.95 111.87 56.47
C MET A 33 25.42 112.13 56.19
N VAL A 34 26.12 111.11 55.70
CA VAL A 34 27.55 111.24 55.38
C VAL A 34 27.67 111.91 54.01
N VAL A 35 28.21 113.11 54.03
CA VAL A 35 28.47 113.91 52.83
C VAL A 35 29.89 113.58 52.35
N TYR A 36 29.98 112.86 51.24
CA TYR A 36 31.26 112.60 50.60
C TYR A 36 31.54 113.72 49.61
N GLY A 37 32.65 114.43 49.81
CA GLY A 37 33.15 115.42 48.86
C GLY A 37 34.06 114.74 47.84
N TRP A 38 33.67 114.74 46.57
CA TRP A 38 34.51 114.28 45.47
C TRP A 38 35.01 115.46 44.68
N THR A 39 36.29 115.43 44.31
CA THR A 39 36.78 116.37 43.30
C THR A 39 36.12 116.05 41.96
N THR A 40 35.84 117.05 41.14
CA THR A 40 35.24 116.87 39.82
C THR A 40 36.03 115.90 38.93
N ASN A 41 37.35 115.84 39.12
CA ASN A 41 38.23 114.91 38.41
C ASN A 41 37.98 113.45 38.85
N GLN A 42 37.92 113.18 40.16
CA GLN A 42 37.60 111.85 40.70
C GLN A 42 36.23 111.35 40.23
N LEU A 43 35.20 112.20 40.29
CA LEU A 43 33.86 111.80 39.82
C LEU A 43 33.83 111.53 38.30
N LYS A 44 34.63 112.27 37.52
CA LYS A 44 34.74 112.07 36.08
C LYS A 44 35.48 110.77 35.75
N GLU A 45 36.53 110.44 36.50
CA GLU A 45 37.25 109.16 36.42
C GLU A 45 36.35 107.99 36.80
N GLU A 46 35.63 108.07 37.92
CA GLU A 46 34.66 107.04 38.36
C GLU A 46 33.52 106.87 37.35
N MET A 47 32.98 107.97 36.80
CA MET A 47 31.96 107.89 35.74
C MET A 47 32.52 107.23 34.48
N ASN A 48 33.76 107.53 34.10
CA ASN A 48 34.41 106.89 32.96
C ASN A 48 34.68 105.40 33.24
N TYR A 49 35.12 105.05 34.46
CA TYR A 49 35.29 103.67 34.89
C TYR A 49 33.98 102.87 34.83
N ILE A 50 32.87 103.43 35.32
CA ILE A 50 31.55 102.80 35.23
C ILE A 50 31.12 102.61 33.77
N LYS A 51 31.40 103.58 32.90
CA LYS A 51 31.12 103.46 31.46
C LYS A 51 31.92 102.31 30.84
N ASP A 52 33.21 102.19 31.17
CA ASP A 52 34.08 101.14 30.63
C ASP A 52 33.69 99.75 31.15
N VAL A 53 33.37 99.62 32.44
CA VAL A 53 32.86 98.37 33.02
C VAL A 53 31.54 97.99 32.38
N ARG A 54 30.60 98.93 32.21
CA ARG A 54 29.32 98.68 31.54
C ARG A 54 29.53 98.24 30.09
N ALA A 55 30.43 98.90 29.36
CA ALA A 55 30.78 98.52 27.99
C ALA A 55 31.40 97.12 27.93
N THR A 56 32.25 96.77 28.89
CA THR A 56 32.91 95.45 28.97
C THR A 56 31.90 94.36 29.34
N LEU A 57 31.01 94.61 30.30
CA LEU A 57 29.91 93.70 30.65
C LEU A 57 28.95 93.51 29.48
N GLU A 58 28.63 94.56 28.72
CA GLU A 58 27.78 94.43 27.53
C GLU A 58 28.47 93.61 26.42
N LYS A 59 29.79 93.75 26.25
CA LYS A 59 30.58 92.88 25.35
C LYS A 59 30.55 91.42 25.80
N VAL A 60 30.69 91.15 27.10
CA VAL A 60 30.60 89.80 27.67
C VAL A 60 29.19 89.23 27.46
N ARG A 61 28.15 90.00 27.78
CA ARG A 61 26.75 89.62 27.58
C ARG A 61 26.49 89.20 26.13
N LYS A 62 26.91 90.01 25.17
CA LYS A 62 26.75 89.72 23.73
C LYS A 62 27.47 88.45 23.31
N ARG A 63 28.70 88.23 23.77
CA ARG A 63 29.44 86.97 23.50
C ARG A 63 28.73 85.77 24.10
N MET A 64 28.32 85.85 25.37
CA MET A 64 27.60 84.76 26.04
C MET A 64 26.30 84.37 25.34
N TYR A 65 25.51 85.35 24.85
CA TYR A 65 24.30 85.04 24.07
C TYR A 65 24.63 84.36 22.74
N GLY A 66 25.69 84.79 22.05
CA GLY A 66 26.16 84.14 20.82
C GLY A 66 26.59 82.70 21.05
N ASP A 67 27.45 82.45 22.05
CA ASP A 67 27.96 81.12 22.39
C ASP A 67 26.81 80.18 22.83
N TYR A 68 25.83 80.70 23.59
CA TYR A 68 24.67 79.92 24.04
C TYR A 68 23.74 79.56 22.88
N ASP A 69 23.50 80.48 21.95
CA ASP A 69 22.67 80.19 20.77
C ASP A 69 23.37 79.21 19.82
N GLU A 70 24.70 79.31 19.65
CA GLU A 70 25.49 78.33 18.89
C GLU A 70 25.44 76.94 19.55
N MET A 71 25.56 76.86 20.88
CA MET A 71 25.41 75.59 21.60
C MET A 71 24.00 75.02 21.44
N ARG A 72 22.95 75.83 21.55
CA ARG A 72 21.57 75.37 21.30
C ARG A 72 21.39 74.87 19.88
N GLN A 73 22.03 75.48 18.89
CA GLN A 73 22.00 74.99 17.52
C GLN A 73 22.71 73.63 17.40
N LYS A 74 23.91 73.47 17.99
CA LYS A 74 24.63 72.20 18.00
C LYS A 74 23.85 71.08 18.70
N ILE A 75 23.22 71.36 19.84
CA ILE A 75 22.38 70.40 20.55
C ILE A 75 21.20 69.96 19.68
N ARG A 76 20.52 70.91 19.02
CA ARG A 76 19.42 70.57 18.10
C ARG A 76 19.90 69.73 16.93
N GLN A 77 21.05 70.06 16.35
CA GLN A 77 21.63 69.29 15.25
C GLN A 77 21.98 67.86 15.68
N LEU A 78 22.68 67.68 16.81
CA LEU A 78 23.00 66.36 17.35
C LEU A 78 21.74 65.54 17.68
N THR A 79 20.71 66.19 18.22
CA THR A 79 19.42 65.53 18.50
C THR A 79 18.77 65.03 17.20
N GLN A 80 18.82 65.84 16.14
CA GLN A 80 18.29 65.46 14.85
C GLN A 80 19.10 64.32 14.21
N GLU A 81 20.43 64.41 14.23
CA GLU A 81 21.33 63.35 13.75
C GLU A 81 21.12 62.04 14.51
N LEU A 82 20.95 62.08 15.83
CA LEU A 82 20.62 60.92 16.65
C LEU A 82 19.27 60.31 16.24
N SER A 83 18.25 61.13 16.02
CA SER A 83 16.93 60.65 15.58
C SER A 83 16.99 59.97 14.20
N VAL A 84 17.75 60.53 13.27
CA VAL A 84 17.95 59.95 11.93
C VAL A 84 18.74 58.65 12.02
N SER A 85 19.78 58.60 12.86
CA SER A 85 20.55 57.37 13.08
C SER A 85 19.70 56.27 13.71
N GLN A 86 18.84 56.64 14.67
CA GLN A 86 17.93 55.70 15.32
C GLN A 86 16.93 55.12 14.30
N ALA A 87 16.31 55.97 13.48
CA ALA A 87 15.41 55.53 12.42
C ALA A 87 16.10 54.61 11.40
N LYS A 88 17.37 54.88 11.08
CA LYS A 88 18.18 54.00 10.22
C LYS A 88 18.48 52.66 10.89
N GLN A 89 18.78 52.65 12.19
CA GLN A 89 18.99 51.42 12.94
C GLN A 89 17.72 50.56 12.95
N ASP A 90 16.57 51.16 13.29
CA ASP A 90 15.28 50.46 13.32
C ASP A 90 14.93 49.89 11.93
N TYR A 91 15.21 50.64 10.85
CA TYR A 91 15.03 50.14 9.48
C TYR A 91 15.91 48.90 9.18
N LEU A 92 17.18 48.95 9.55
CA LEU A 92 18.11 47.83 9.33
C LEU A 92 17.71 46.60 10.17
N GLU A 93 17.30 46.81 11.41
CA GLU A 93 16.84 45.73 12.30
C GLU A 93 15.59 45.05 11.75
N ASN A 94 14.61 45.83 11.28
CA ASN A 94 13.42 45.30 10.59
C ASN A 94 13.77 44.50 9.32
N HIS A 95 14.74 44.99 8.53
CA HIS A 95 15.19 44.30 7.33
C HIS A 95 15.87 42.97 7.68
N ILE A 96 16.76 42.95 8.69
CA ILE A 96 17.40 41.73 9.18
C ILE A 96 16.37 40.74 9.72
N GLN A 97 15.39 41.20 10.49
CA GLN A 97 14.33 40.35 11.04
C GLN A 97 13.48 39.70 9.93
N THR A 98 13.15 40.47 8.89
CA THR A 98 12.42 39.97 7.72
C THR A 98 13.24 38.91 6.97
N GLN A 99 14.54 39.18 6.78
CA GLN A 99 15.44 38.22 6.15
C GLN A 99 15.62 36.95 6.99
N SER A 100 15.75 37.07 8.32
CA SER A 100 15.84 35.92 9.23
C SER A 100 14.59 35.04 9.14
N SER A 101 13.41 35.66 9.19
CA SER A 101 12.13 34.94 9.10
C SER A 101 11.97 34.22 7.74
N ALA A 102 12.43 34.85 6.65
CA ALA A 102 12.45 34.21 5.34
C ALA A 102 13.41 33.01 5.32
N LEU A 103 14.59 33.14 5.93
CA LEU A 103 15.59 32.08 6.00
C LEU A 103 15.12 30.89 6.84
N ASP A 104 14.42 31.14 7.96
CA ASP A 104 13.78 30.11 8.78
C ASP A 104 12.70 29.35 8.00
N SER A 105 11.90 30.06 7.20
CA SER A 105 10.91 29.45 6.30
C SER A 105 11.57 28.56 5.24
N PHE A 106 12.68 29.00 4.64
CA PHE A 106 13.44 28.16 3.70
C PHE A 106 14.04 26.93 4.38
N ASN A 107 14.58 27.07 5.59
CA ASN A 107 15.09 25.95 6.36
C ASN A 107 13.98 24.94 6.71
N ALA A 108 12.80 25.42 7.10
CA ALA A 108 11.64 24.57 7.37
C ALA A 108 11.18 23.82 6.11
N MET A 109 11.11 24.50 4.96
CA MET A 109 10.78 23.85 3.68
C MET A 109 11.83 22.82 3.27
N ASN A 110 13.12 23.12 3.42
CA ASN A 110 14.19 22.17 3.13
C ASN A 110 14.13 20.94 4.05
N ALA A 111 13.83 21.12 5.33
CA ALA A 111 13.64 20.01 6.27
C ALA A 111 12.41 19.15 5.90
N ALA A 112 11.29 19.78 5.51
CA ALA A 112 10.10 19.08 5.03
C ALA A 112 10.39 18.28 3.75
N LEU A 113 11.04 18.90 2.75
CA LEU A 113 11.44 18.22 1.51
C LEU A 113 12.40 17.05 1.77
N ALA A 114 13.34 17.20 2.72
CA ALA A 114 14.22 16.10 3.11
C ALA A 114 13.43 14.95 3.75
N SER A 115 12.47 15.26 4.62
CA SER A 115 11.56 14.26 5.22
C SER A 115 10.72 13.54 4.17
N ASP A 116 10.15 14.27 3.21
CA ASP A 116 9.35 13.70 2.12
C ASP A 116 10.22 12.82 1.21
N SER A 117 11.45 13.26 0.91
CA SER A 117 12.41 12.47 0.13
C SER A 117 12.74 11.14 0.80
N ILE A 118 13.00 11.15 2.11
CA ILE A 118 13.26 9.94 2.90
C ILE A 118 12.03 9.03 2.91
N SER A 119 10.84 9.60 3.08
CA SER A 119 9.58 8.85 3.09
C SER A 119 9.32 8.16 1.75
N LEU A 120 9.53 8.87 0.63
CA LEU A 120 9.42 8.30 -0.71
C LEU A 120 10.45 7.19 -0.95
N GLN A 121 11.70 7.38 -0.52
CA GLN A 121 12.74 6.36 -0.61
C GLN A 121 12.36 5.10 0.18
N LYS A 122 11.80 5.27 1.38
CA LYS A 122 11.31 4.15 2.20
C LYS A 122 10.20 3.38 1.50
N THR A 123 9.16 4.07 1.02
CA THR A 123 8.05 3.44 0.28
C THR A 123 8.55 2.70 -0.95
N LEU A 124 9.51 3.26 -1.71
CA LEU A 124 10.08 2.60 -2.88
C LEU A 124 10.80 1.30 -2.51
N VAL A 125 11.57 1.31 -1.40
CA VAL A 125 12.25 0.11 -0.90
C VAL A 125 11.24 -0.94 -0.44
N ASP A 126 10.22 -0.55 0.32
CA ASP A 126 9.19 -1.45 0.82
C ASP A 126 8.45 -2.14 -0.34
N VAL A 127 8.02 -1.36 -1.35
CA VAL A 127 7.41 -1.89 -2.58
C VAL A 127 8.36 -2.80 -3.35
N THR A 128 9.66 -2.50 -3.39
CA THR A 128 10.66 -3.35 -4.06
C THR A 128 10.83 -4.68 -3.35
N LEU A 129 10.82 -4.68 -2.01
CA LEU A 129 10.89 -5.90 -1.20
C LEU A 129 9.63 -6.75 -1.38
N GLU A 130 8.44 -6.15 -1.35
CA GLU A 130 7.18 -6.85 -1.63
C GLU A 130 7.17 -7.47 -3.03
N ASN A 131 7.60 -6.73 -4.06
CA ASN A 131 7.72 -7.26 -5.42
C ASN A 131 8.69 -8.44 -5.50
N SER A 132 9.79 -8.43 -4.73
CA SER A 132 10.71 -9.57 -4.67
C SER A 132 10.06 -10.80 -4.03
N ASN A 133 9.30 -10.61 -2.95
CA ASN A 133 8.55 -11.67 -2.29
C ASN A 133 7.49 -12.29 -3.22
N ILE A 134 6.68 -11.46 -3.89
CA ILE A 134 5.68 -11.92 -4.87
C ILE A 134 6.36 -12.72 -5.98
N LYS A 135 7.51 -12.26 -6.49
CA LYS A 135 8.27 -12.95 -7.53
C LYS A 135 8.75 -14.34 -7.07
N ASP A 136 9.20 -14.46 -5.83
CA ASP A 136 9.62 -15.74 -5.26
C ASP A 136 8.43 -16.69 -5.03
N GLN A 137 7.29 -16.17 -4.57
CA GLN A 137 6.04 -16.94 -4.46
C GLN A 137 5.58 -17.48 -5.82
N ILE A 138 5.59 -16.64 -6.87
CA ILE A 138 5.27 -17.07 -8.24
C ILE A 138 6.24 -18.17 -8.70
N ARG A 139 7.55 -18.02 -8.45
CA ARG A 139 8.54 -19.04 -8.79
C ARG A 139 8.26 -20.37 -8.09
N ASN A 140 7.93 -20.33 -6.79
CA ASN A 140 7.59 -21.52 -6.01
C ASN A 140 6.33 -22.21 -6.56
N LEU A 141 5.27 -21.45 -6.83
CA LEU A 141 4.05 -21.98 -7.43
C LEU A 141 4.32 -22.60 -8.80
N GLN A 142 5.10 -21.95 -9.66
CA GLN A 142 5.50 -22.49 -10.96
C GLN A 142 6.27 -23.80 -10.82
N GLN A 143 7.20 -23.89 -9.87
CA GLN A 143 7.97 -25.11 -9.60
C GLN A 143 7.07 -26.26 -9.13
N THR A 144 6.18 -26.00 -8.17
CA THR A 144 5.24 -27.02 -7.67
C THR A 144 4.28 -27.51 -8.75
N TYR A 145 3.74 -26.59 -9.56
CA TYR A 145 2.90 -26.93 -10.71
C TYR A 145 3.64 -27.81 -11.72
N THR A 146 4.87 -27.42 -12.10
CA THR A 146 5.69 -28.19 -13.05
C THR A 146 5.99 -29.59 -12.51
N ALA A 147 6.39 -29.70 -11.25
CA ALA A 147 6.64 -30.99 -10.60
C ALA A 147 5.38 -31.89 -10.56
N SER A 148 4.21 -31.30 -10.32
CA SER A 148 2.92 -32.02 -10.36
C SER A 148 2.60 -32.51 -11.77
N MET A 149 2.80 -31.67 -12.78
CA MET A 149 2.59 -32.03 -14.18
C MET A 149 3.52 -33.15 -14.64
N ASP A 150 4.77 -33.14 -14.21
CA ASP A 150 5.72 -34.22 -14.54
C ASP A 150 5.35 -35.53 -13.85
N LYS A 151 4.87 -35.50 -12.60
CA LYS A 151 4.29 -36.68 -11.93
C LYS A 151 3.09 -37.23 -12.70
N LEU A 152 2.20 -36.35 -13.19
CA LEU A 152 1.02 -36.78 -13.96
C LEU A 152 1.45 -37.44 -15.27
N ARG A 153 2.41 -36.85 -16.00
CA ARG A 153 2.98 -37.44 -17.22
C ARG A 153 3.62 -38.80 -16.96
N GLU A 154 4.32 -38.95 -15.84
CA GLU A 154 4.92 -40.22 -15.49
C GLU A 154 3.88 -41.28 -15.15
N LYS A 155 2.80 -40.90 -14.45
CA LYS A 155 1.66 -41.80 -14.23
C LYS A 155 0.96 -42.19 -15.53
N GLN A 156 0.85 -41.28 -16.49
CA GLN A 156 0.32 -41.60 -17.81
C GLN A 156 1.20 -42.65 -18.52
N ARG A 157 2.53 -42.49 -18.49
CA ARG A 157 3.44 -43.49 -19.08
C ARG A 157 3.31 -44.87 -18.42
N GLN A 158 3.19 -44.91 -17.09
CA GLN A 158 2.99 -46.16 -16.35
C GLN A 158 1.69 -46.85 -16.75
N LEU A 159 0.61 -46.07 -16.92
CA LEU A 159 -0.69 -46.58 -17.36
C LEU A 159 -0.61 -47.15 -18.78
N ASP A 160 0.04 -46.45 -19.70
CA ASP A 160 0.21 -46.93 -21.09
C ASP A 160 1.03 -48.23 -21.14
N ALA A 161 2.09 -48.33 -20.35
CA ALA A 161 2.90 -49.55 -20.23
C ALA A 161 2.07 -50.74 -19.70
N ALA A 162 1.30 -50.52 -18.64
CA ALA A 162 0.42 -51.54 -18.09
C ALA A 162 -0.69 -51.96 -19.08
N GLN A 163 -1.19 -51.03 -19.90
CA GLN A 163 -2.15 -51.36 -20.96
C GLN A 163 -1.55 -52.26 -22.03
N VAL A 164 -0.31 -51.99 -22.47
CA VAL A 164 0.40 -52.83 -23.44
C VAL A 164 0.65 -54.22 -22.87
N GLU A 165 1.08 -54.32 -21.61
CA GLU A 165 1.28 -55.60 -20.94
C GLU A 165 -0.02 -56.41 -20.83
N ASN A 166 -1.13 -55.77 -20.42
CA ASN A 166 -2.43 -56.44 -20.36
C ASN A 166 -2.87 -56.97 -21.73
N LYS A 167 -2.66 -56.21 -22.81
CA LYS A 167 -2.94 -56.68 -24.18
C LYS A 167 -2.08 -57.88 -24.55
N LEU A 168 -0.79 -57.84 -24.21
CA LEU A 168 0.15 -58.95 -24.46
C LEU A 168 -0.26 -60.21 -23.70
N LEU A 169 -0.60 -60.08 -22.41
CA LEU A 169 -1.06 -61.18 -21.58
C LEU A 169 -2.34 -61.79 -22.13
N LYS A 170 -3.30 -60.96 -22.57
CA LYS A 170 -4.52 -61.43 -23.22
C LYS A 170 -4.23 -62.29 -24.46
N MET A 171 -3.40 -61.79 -25.38
CA MET A 171 -3.00 -62.57 -26.57
C MET A 171 -2.28 -63.88 -26.19
N LYS A 172 -1.44 -63.85 -25.14
CA LYS A 172 -0.72 -65.04 -24.67
C LYS A 172 -1.68 -66.09 -24.07
N VAL A 173 -2.69 -65.65 -23.32
CA VAL A 173 -3.74 -66.55 -22.79
C VAL A 173 -4.55 -67.15 -23.94
N GLU A 174 -4.99 -66.33 -24.91
CA GLU A 174 -5.75 -66.82 -26.08
C GLU A 174 -4.95 -67.83 -26.91
N SER A 175 -3.67 -67.53 -27.19
CA SER A 175 -2.76 -68.43 -27.89
C SER A 175 -2.54 -69.75 -27.13
N SER A 176 -2.37 -69.68 -25.81
CA SER A 176 -2.23 -70.87 -24.96
C SER A 176 -3.52 -71.70 -24.91
N GLN A 177 -4.69 -71.06 -24.79
CA GLN A 177 -5.99 -71.73 -24.82
C GLN A 177 -6.23 -72.41 -26.16
N GLN A 178 -5.87 -71.77 -27.28
CA GLN A 178 -5.98 -72.36 -28.62
C GLN A 178 -5.10 -73.59 -28.78
N ALA A 179 -3.83 -73.53 -28.34
CA ALA A 179 -2.93 -74.67 -28.35
C ALA A 179 -3.48 -75.83 -27.50
N ASN A 180 -4.02 -75.54 -26.31
CA ASN A 180 -4.64 -76.55 -25.45
C ASN A 180 -5.86 -77.19 -26.13
N ALA A 181 -6.72 -76.40 -26.78
CA ALA A 181 -7.88 -76.93 -27.52
C ALA A 181 -7.45 -77.82 -28.69
N GLU A 182 -6.34 -77.49 -29.37
CA GLU A 182 -5.81 -78.27 -30.48
C GLU A 182 -5.29 -79.64 -30.04
N VAL A 183 -4.57 -79.71 -28.91
CA VAL A 183 -4.15 -80.98 -28.31
C VAL A 183 -5.35 -81.87 -28.00
N MET A 184 -6.42 -81.30 -27.43
CA MET A 184 -7.66 -82.04 -27.15
C MET A 184 -8.35 -82.54 -28.43
N ARG A 185 -8.39 -81.71 -29.49
CA ARG A 185 -8.92 -82.13 -30.81
C ARG A 185 -8.08 -83.25 -31.41
N GLU A 186 -6.76 -83.18 -31.32
CA GLU A 186 -5.86 -84.22 -31.84
C GLU A 186 -6.00 -85.54 -31.09
N MET A 187 -6.07 -85.49 -29.75
CA MET A 187 -6.34 -86.67 -28.92
C MET A 187 -7.69 -87.31 -29.29
N THR A 188 -8.73 -86.49 -29.45
CA THR A 188 -10.06 -86.95 -29.86
C THR A 188 -10.00 -87.63 -31.23
N ARG A 189 -9.30 -87.03 -32.20
CA ARG A 189 -9.10 -87.62 -33.54
C ARG A 189 -8.38 -88.97 -33.47
N LYS A 190 -7.33 -89.09 -32.65
CA LYS A 190 -6.59 -90.35 -32.45
C LYS A 190 -7.48 -91.43 -31.85
N LEU A 191 -8.30 -91.08 -30.85
CA LEU A 191 -9.25 -92.02 -30.25
C LEU A 191 -10.28 -92.51 -31.28
N TYR A 192 -10.89 -91.61 -32.05
CA TYR A 192 -11.83 -92.01 -33.10
C TYR A 192 -11.18 -92.88 -34.19
N SER A 193 -9.98 -92.53 -34.65
CA SER A 193 -9.22 -93.36 -35.61
C SER A 193 -8.98 -94.76 -35.08
N GLN A 194 -8.57 -94.89 -33.82
CA GLN A 194 -8.38 -96.20 -33.18
C GLN A 194 -9.69 -96.99 -33.06
N TYR A 195 -10.80 -96.33 -32.76
CA TYR A 195 -12.11 -96.99 -32.73
C TYR A 195 -12.56 -97.46 -34.11
N GLU A 196 -12.38 -96.64 -35.13
CA GLU A 196 -12.74 -96.96 -36.51
C GLU A 196 -11.87 -98.10 -37.06
N GLU A 197 -10.56 -98.07 -36.82
CA GLU A 197 -9.64 -99.17 -37.13
C GLU A 197 -10.09 -100.47 -36.46
N LYS A 198 -10.38 -100.46 -35.16
CA LYS A 198 -10.89 -101.66 -34.46
C LYS A 198 -12.23 -102.14 -35.03
N LEU A 199 -13.14 -101.23 -35.38
CA LEU A 199 -14.40 -101.59 -36.00
C LEU A 199 -14.18 -102.24 -37.37
N GLN A 200 -13.26 -101.71 -38.17
CA GLN A 200 -12.88 -102.30 -39.45
C GLN A 200 -12.20 -103.66 -39.28
N GLU A 201 -11.31 -103.82 -38.32
CA GLU A 201 -10.67 -105.11 -37.98
C GLU A 201 -11.72 -106.15 -37.60
N GLU A 202 -12.67 -105.81 -36.72
CA GLU A 202 -13.75 -106.71 -36.33
C GLU A 202 -14.69 -107.01 -37.51
N GLN A 203 -14.98 -106.03 -38.38
CA GLN A 203 -15.76 -106.26 -39.59
C GLN A 203 -15.03 -107.18 -40.58
N GLN A 204 -13.71 -107.02 -40.75
CA GLN A 204 -12.88 -107.89 -41.56
C GLN A 204 -12.81 -109.29 -40.97
N ARG A 205 -12.66 -109.42 -39.65
CA ARG A 205 -12.75 -110.72 -38.96
C ARG A 205 -14.10 -111.36 -39.16
N HIS A 206 -15.19 -110.65 -38.92
CA HIS A 206 -16.55 -111.17 -39.15
C HIS A 206 -16.76 -111.57 -40.61
N ASN A 207 -16.24 -110.81 -41.58
CA ASN A 207 -16.31 -111.17 -42.99
C ASN A 207 -15.47 -112.41 -43.32
N ALA A 208 -14.25 -112.50 -42.78
CA ALA A 208 -13.39 -113.66 -42.94
C ALA A 208 -13.97 -114.91 -42.25
N GLU A 209 -14.57 -114.76 -41.07
CA GLU A 209 -15.33 -115.81 -40.38
C GLU A 209 -16.58 -116.17 -41.16
N LYS A 210 -17.30 -115.21 -41.75
CA LYS A 210 -18.43 -115.47 -42.63
C LYS A 210 -18.00 -116.22 -43.89
N GLU A 211 -16.88 -115.87 -44.51
CA GLU A 211 -16.31 -116.62 -45.63
C GLU A 211 -15.83 -118.01 -45.20
N ALA A 212 -15.18 -118.12 -44.03
CA ALA A 212 -14.77 -119.39 -43.44
C ALA A 212 -15.98 -120.27 -43.07
N LEU A 213 -17.07 -119.69 -42.57
CA LEU A 213 -18.35 -120.35 -42.34
C LEU A 213 -19.05 -120.66 -43.65
N LEU A 214 -18.99 -119.81 -44.68
CA LEU A 214 -19.51 -120.14 -46.01
C LEU A 214 -18.79 -121.36 -46.60
N VAL A 215 -17.49 -121.49 -46.32
CA VAL A 215 -16.66 -122.66 -46.66
C VAL A 215 -16.97 -123.87 -45.76
N CYS A 216 -17.17 -123.69 -44.46
CA CYS A 216 -17.41 -124.76 -43.48
C CYS A 216 -18.88 -125.22 -43.38
N MET A 217 -19.85 -124.41 -43.81
CA MET A 217 -21.30 -124.64 -43.67
C MET A 217 -21.93 -125.19 -44.96
N SER A 218 -21.10 -125.84 -45.77
CA SER A 218 -21.51 -126.75 -46.86
C SER A 218 -21.96 -128.13 -46.36
N PRO A 219 -22.04 -128.39 -45.03
CA PRO A 219 -23.30 -128.97 -44.53
C PRO A 219 -23.65 -128.64 -43.06
N LEU A 220 -24.94 -128.85 -42.74
CA LEU A 220 -25.61 -128.90 -41.43
C LEU A 220 -26.27 -127.61 -40.88
N LEU A 221 -27.58 -127.54 -41.15
CA LEU A 221 -28.62 -127.00 -40.28
C LEU A 221 -28.74 -127.84 -38.99
N THR A 222 -29.00 -127.22 -37.83
CA THR A 222 -30.21 -127.43 -36.98
C THR A 222 -30.10 -126.80 -35.57
N GLU A 223 -31.02 -125.86 -35.30
CA GLU A 223 -31.88 -125.70 -34.12
C GLU A 223 -31.41 -125.39 -32.66
N GLN A 224 -31.97 -124.26 -32.16
CA GLN A 224 -32.70 -124.05 -30.87
C GLN A 224 -31.88 -123.69 -29.58
N PRO A 225 -32.50 -123.25 -28.45
CA PRO A 225 -32.59 -121.83 -28.05
C PRO A 225 -32.27 -121.57 -26.55
N GLY A 226 -32.35 -120.32 -26.10
CA GLY A 226 -32.71 -119.99 -24.71
C GLY A 226 -31.59 -119.52 -23.77
N GLY A 227 -31.80 -118.37 -23.11
CA GLY A 227 -30.88 -117.84 -22.10
C GLY A 227 -31.31 -116.53 -21.46
N VAL A 228 -32.50 -116.49 -20.83
CA VAL A 228 -33.08 -115.31 -20.14
C VAL A 228 -32.43 -115.03 -18.75
N GLY A 229 -31.34 -115.71 -18.38
CA GLY A 229 -30.75 -115.64 -17.04
C GLY A 229 -29.65 -114.57 -16.79
N ARG A 230 -29.09 -113.93 -17.83
CA ARG A 230 -27.97 -112.96 -17.67
C ARG A 230 -28.41 -111.50 -17.44
N ILE A 231 -29.69 -111.18 -17.66
CA ILE A 231 -30.18 -109.78 -17.66
C ILE A 231 -30.26 -109.20 -16.24
N ILE A 232 -30.49 -110.02 -15.21
CA ILE A 232 -30.75 -109.55 -13.83
C ILE A 232 -29.45 -109.17 -13.10
N VAL A 233 -28.33 -109.84 -13.39
CA VAL A 233 -27.03 -109.54 -12.72
C VAL A 233 -26.37 -108.28 -13.30
N VAL A 234 -26.56 -108.02 -14.60
CA VAL A 234 -26.01 -106.83 -15.28
C VAL A 234 -26.76 -105.56 -14.87
N THR A 235 -28.07 -105.64 -14.61
CA THR A 235 -28.85 -104.48 -14.14
C THR A 235 -28.53 -104.07 -12.70
N ALA A 236 -28.27 -105.02 -11.79
CA ALA A 236 -27.89 -104.70 -10.41
C ALA A 236 -26.49 -104.06 -10.31
N CYS A 237 -25.50 -104.56 -11.06
CA CYS A 237 -24.12 -104.04 -11.05
C CYS A 237 -24.01 -102.64 -11.69
N PHE A 238 -24.87 -102.32 -12.68
CA PHE A 238 -24.94 -101.00 -13.30
C PHE A 238 -25.62 -99.95 -12.38
N ALA A 239 -26.59 -100.38 -11.56
CA ALA A 239 -27.27 -99.51 -10.59
C ALA A 239 -26.34 -99.11 -9.42
N GLU A 240 -25.54 -100.03 -8.89
CA GLU A 240 -24.58 -99.70 -7.81
C GLU A 240 -23.45 -98.79 -8.30
N LYS A 241 -22.95 -99.02 -9.52
CA LYS A 241 -21.87 -98.19 -10.08
C LYS A 241 -22.32 -96.78 -10.48
N SER A 242 -23.56 -96.63 -10.95
CA SER A 242 -24.15 -95.32 -11.23
C SER A 242 -24.44 -94.53 -9.95
N ALA A 243 -24.92 -95.19 -8.89
CA ALA A 243 -25.12 -94.54 -7.59
C ALA A 243 -23.81 -94.03 -6.97
N PHE A 244 -22.71 -94.78 -7.10
CA PHE A 244 -21.40 -94.37 -6.60
C PHE A 244 -20.83 -93.15 -7.36
N LEU A 245 -20.93 -93.12 -8.69
CA LEU A 245 -20.47 -91.98 -9.50
C LEU A 245 -21.27 -90.70 -9.22
N LEU A 246 -22.59 -90.83 -9.04
CA LEU A 246 -23.46 -89.71 -8.61
C LEU A 246 -23.06 -89.18 -7.23
N GLN A 247 -22.68 -90.05 -6.29
CA GLN A 247 -22.21 -89.63 -4.98
C GLN A 247 -20.86 -88.89 -5.03
N GLU A 248 -19.96 -89.31 -5.90
CA GLU A 248 -18.65 -88.65 -6.08
C GLU A 248 -18.80 -87.28 -6.75
N GLU A 249 -19.63 -87.16 -7.78
CA GLU A 249 -19.94 -85.89 -8.44
C GLU A 249 -20.58 -84.90 -7.46
N THR A 250 -21.59 -85.33 -6.68
CA THR A 250 -22.26 -84.49 -5.67
C THR A 250 -21.31 -84.03 -4.56
N ASN A 251 -20.40 -84.90 -4.10
CA ASN A 251 -19.36 -84.53 -3.15
C ASN A 251 -18.36 -83.50 -3.73
N SER A 252 -18.03 -83.60 -5.02
CA SER A 252 -17.17 -82.61 -5.69
C SER A 252 -17.85 -81.25 -5.80
N PHE A 253 -19.15 -81.22 -6.12
CA PHE A 253 -19.94 -79.98 -6.17
C PHE A 253 -20.05 -79.33 -4.80
N LEU A 254 -20.29 -80.13 -3.75
CA LEU A 254 -20.39 -79.62 -2.38
C LEU A 254 -19.08 -78.92 -1.96
N LYS A 255 -17.93 -79.53 -2.26
CA LYS A 255 -16.62 -78.93 -1.94
C LYS A 255 -16.37 -77.63 -2.72
N ALA A 256 -16.75 -77.59 -4.00
CA ALA A 256 -16.64 -76.36 -4.80
C ALA A 256 -17.52 -75.22 -4.25
N ILE A 257 -18.73 -75.54 -3.78
CA ILE A 257 -19.64 -74.57 -3.14
C ILE A 257 -19.03 -74.06 -1.82
N GLU A 258 -18.48 -74.93 -0.98
CA GLU A 258 -17.82 -74.52 0.27
C GLU A 258 -16.61 -73.61 0.01
N GLU A 259 -15.78 -73.93 -0.98
CA GLU A 259 -14.64 -73.09 -1.35
C GLU A 259 -15.08 -71.73 -1.93
N ALA A 260 -16.15 -71.71 -2.73
CA ALA A 260 -16.74 -70.47 -3.23
C ALA A 260 -17.30 -69.62 -2.10
N ASN A 261 -17.98 -70.23 -1.12
CA ASN A 261 -18.51 -69.53 0.05
C ASN A 261 -17.40 -68.94 0.93
N LYS A 262 -16.28 -69.66 1.13
CA LYS A 262 -15.12 -69.12 1.86
C LYS A 262 -14.50 -67.92 1.15
N LYS A 263 -14.37 -67.98 -0.18
CA LYS A 263 -13.88 -66.85 -0.98
C LYS A 263 -14.84 -65.66 -0.93
N MET A 264 -16.14 -65.91 -0.96
CA MET A 264 -17.17 -64.89 -0.83
C MET A 264 -17.10 -64.19 0.53
N GLN A 265 -16.99 -64.93 1.63
CA GLN A 265 -16.84 -64.35 2.97
C GLN A 265 -15.56 -63.50 3.10
N ALA A 266 -14.44 -63.95 2.52
CA ALA A 266 -13.21 -63.16 2.51
C ALA A 266 -13.36 -61.86 1.70
N ALA A 267 -14.08 -61.91 0.58
CA ALA A 267 -14.37 -60.73 -0.23
C ALA A 267 -15.33 -59.76 0.49
N GLU A 268 -16.32 -60.28 1.21
CA GLU A 268 -17.28 -59.50 2.01
C GLU A 268 -16.57 -58.73 3.14
N ILE A 269 -15.66 -59.37 3.88
CA ILE A 269 -14.85 -58.70 4.91
C ILE A 269 -13.97 -57.59 4.29
N SER A 270 -13.33 -57.88 3.15
CA SER A 270 -12.49 -56.87 2.47
C SER A 270 -13.31 -55.70 1.91
N LEU A 271 -14.57 -55.92 1.52
CA LEU A 271 -15.47 -54.84 1.10
C LEU A 271 -15.89 -54.00 2.30
N GLU A 272 -16.25 -54.61 3.43
CA GLU A 272 -16.61 -53.89 4.66
C GLU A 272 -15.46 -52.98 5.15
N GLU A 273 -14.21 -53.45 5.09
CA GLU A 273 -13.03 -52.62 5.41
C GLU A 273 -12.89 -51.42 4.45
N LYS A 274 -13.16 -51.63 3.15
CA LYS A 274 -13.14 -50.54 2.16
C LYS A 274 -14.28 -49.55 2.38
N ASP A 275 -15.47 -50.02 2.73
CA ASP A 275 -16.62 -49.16 3.02
C ASP A 275 -16.38 -48.31 4.28
N GLN A 276 -15.74 -48.87 5.30
CA GLN A 276 -15.27 -48.10 6.46
C GLN A 276 -14.27 -47.02 6.04
N ARG A 277 -13.31 -47.36 5.17
CA ARG A 277 -12.32 -46.39 4.68
C ARG A 277 -12.94 -45.29 3.83
N ILE A 278 -13.93 -45.62 3.00
CA ILE A 278 -14.71 -44.64 2.23
C ILE A 278 -15.41 -43.68 3.21
N GLY A 279 -16.07 -44.21 4.25
CA GLY A 279 -16.71 -43.38 5.27
C GLY A 279 -15.77 -42.44 6.02
N GLU A 280 -14.51 -42.83 6.27
CA GLU A 280 -13.50 -41.92 6.83
C GLU A 280 -13.12 -40.78 5.88
N LEU A 281 -12.98 -41.11 4.59
CA LEU A 281 -12.66 -40.13 3.55
C LEU A 281 -13.81 -39.14 3.35
N ASP A 282 -15.06 -39.60 3.35
CA ASP A 282 -16.25 -38.74 3.22
C ASP A 282 -16.33 -37.72 4.36
N ARG A 283 -16.07 -38.16 5.61
CA ARG A 283 -16.01 -37.24 6.77
C ARG A 283 -14.89 -36.21 6.64
N LEU A 284 -13.75 -36.59 6.06
CA LEU A 284 -12.65 -35.66 5.83
C LEU A 284 -13.02 -34.63 4.74
N ILE A 285 -13.62 -35.09 3.65
CA ILE A 285 -14.10 -34.25 2.56
C ILE A 285 -15.12 -33.23 3.09
N GLU A 286 -16.09 -33.66 3.91
CA GLU A 286 -17.09 -32.76 4.49
C GLU A 286 -16.46 -31.65 5.34
N ARG A 287 -15.40 -31.96 6.13
CA ARG A 287 -14.67 -30.95 6.90
C ARG A 287 -13.94 -29.96 6.01
N MET A 288 -13.24 -30.44 4.99
CA MET A 288 -12.53 -29.59 4.04
C MET A 288 -13.50 -28.72 3.23
N GLU A 289 -14.67 -29.24 2.88
CA GLU A 289 -15.72 -28.47 2.23
C GLU A 289 -16.22 -27.36 3.15
N LYS A 290 -16.52 -27.64 4.42
CA LYS A 290 -16.93 -26.59 5.38
C LYS A 290 -15.87 -25.51 5.53
N GLU A 291 -14.60 -25.88 5.68
CA GLU A 291 -13.48 -24.95 5.75
C GLU A 291 -13.35 -24.11 4.47
N ARG A 292 -13.47 -24.73 3.29
CA ARG A 292 -13.46 -24.03 2.01
C ARG A 292 -14.59 -23.01 1.92
N HIS A 293 -15.82 -23.38 2.28
CA HIS A 293 -16.96 -22.46 2.26
C HIS A 293 -16.78 -21.31 3.26
N GLN A 294 -16.21 -21.58 4.44
CA GLN A 294 -15.90 -20.55 5.43
C GLN A 294 -14.86 -19.56 4.90
N LEU A 295 -13.77 -20.05 4.30
CA LEU A 295 -12.75 -19.20 3.70
C LEU A 295 -13.31 -18.38 2.52
N GLN A 296 -14.20 -18.96 1.72
CA GLN A 296 -14.89 -18.22 0.65
C GLN A 296 -15.76 -17.08 1.19
N LEU A 297 -16.49 -17.31 2.30
CA LEU A 297 -17.29 -16.27 2.93
C LEU A 297 -16.42 -15.12 3.47
N GLN A 298 -15.31 -15.45 4.14
CA GLN A 298 -14.37 -14.44 4.65
C GLN A 298 -13.74 -13.62 3.52
N LEU A 299 -13.38 -14.25 2.41
CA LEU A 299 -12.82 -13.54 1.26
C LEU A 299 -13.83 -12.58 0.65
N LEU A 300 -15.09 -13.01 0.50
CA LEU A 300 -16.17 -12.15 0.01
C LEU A 300 -16.43 -10.96 0.94
N GLU A 301 -16.44 -11.19 2.26
CA GLU A 301 -16.60 -10.14 3.26
C GLU A 301 -15.50 -9.08 3.11
N HIS A 302 -14.24 -9.49 3.06
CA HIS A 302 -13.12 -8.57 2.85
C HIS A 302 -13.14 -7.84 1.50
N GLU A 303 -13.58 -8.50 0.41
CA GLU A 303 -13.78 -7.83 -0.88
C GLU A 303 -14.86 -6.74 -0.81
N THR A 304 -15.96 -7.00 -0.08
CA THR A 304 -17.03 -6.02 0.10
C THR A 304 -16.60 -4.87 1.00
N GLU A 305 -15.87 -5.14 2.09
CA GLU A 305 -15.32 -4.10 2.98
C GLU A 305 -14.36 -3.18 2.23
N MET A 306 -13.40 -3.73 1.50
CA MET A 306 -12.46 -2.94 0.69
C MET A 306 -13.17 -2.15 -0.41
N SER A 307 -14.20 -2.74 -1.05
CA SER A 307 -14.97 -2.04 -2.08
C SER A 307 -15.74 -0.85 -1.51
N VAL A 308 -16.34 -1.00 -0.32
CA VAL A 308 -17.09 0.06 0.36
C VAL A 308 -16.17 1.23 0.74
N GLU A 309 -15.04 0.95 1.42
CA GLU A 309 -14.10 2.00 1.84
C GLU A 309 -13.52 2.81 0.67
N ILE A 310 -13.21 2.15 -0.45
CA ILE A 310 -12.72 2.81 -1.65
C ILE A 310 -13.83 3.65 -2.32
N THR A 311 -15.08 3.17 -2.34
CA THR A 311 -16.18 3.93 -2.93
C THR A 311 -16.54 5.17 -2.12
N ASP A 312 -16.58 5.09 -0.80
CA ASP A 312 -16.92 6.23 0.07
C ASP A 312 -15.83 7.31 0.04
N SER A 313 -14.55 6.90 0.12
CA SER A 313 -13.42 7.83 0.02
C SER A 313 -13.38 8.57 -1.32
N ASN A 314 -13.66 7.85 -2.41
CA ASN A 314 -13.72 8.47 -3.74
C ASN A 314 -14.93 9.40 -3.87
N LYS A 315 -16.10 9.01 -3.36
CA LYS A 315 -17.32 9.80 -3.42
C LYS A 315 -17.16 11.14 -2.69
N GLU A 316 -16.56 11.15 -1.49
CA GLU A 316 -16.26 12.39 -0.77
C GLU A 316 -15.30 13.29 -1.53
N ARG A 317 -14.24 12.70 -2.12
CA ARG A 317 -13.27 13.45 -2.94
C ARG A 317 -13.90 14.04 -4.20
N TYR A 318 -14.77 13.28 -4.88
CA TYR A 318 -15.52 13.79 -6.04
C TYR A 318 -16.45 14.94 -5.65
N GLN A 319 -17.10 14.84 -4.49
CA GLN A 319 -17.99 15.88 -4.00
C GLN A 319 -17.25 17.18 -3.67
N GLN A 320 -16.11 17.09 -2.98
CA GLN A 320 -15.24 18.25 -2.70
C GLN A 320 -14.71 18.90 -3.99
N LEU A 321 -14.35 18.08 -4.99
CA LEU A 321 -13.88 18.58 -6.27
C LEU A 321 -14.99 19.28 -7.06
N GLU A 322 -16.21 18.75 -7.02
CA GLU A 322 -17.37 19.35 -7.66
C GLU A 322 -17.72 20.72 -7.04
N GLU A 323 -17.71 20.82 -5.71
CA GLU A 323 -17.91 22.08 -4.98
C GLU A 323 -16.84 23.13 -5.31
N ALA A 324 -15.56 22.73 -5.31
CA ALA A 324 -14.47 23.62 -5.71
C ALA A 324 -14.61 24.07 -7.17
N SER A 325 -15.02 23.17 -8.06
CA SER A 325 -15.26 23.49 -9.47
C SER A 325 -16.42 24.48 -9.64
N ALA A 326 -17.50 24.35 -8.86
CA ALA A 326 -18.63 25.25 -8.87
C ALA A 326 -18.23 26.66 -8.40
N SER A 327 -17.46 26.74 -7.30
CA SER A 327 -16.94 28.01 -6.78
C SER A 327 -16.02 28.71 -7.80
N LEU A 328 -15.13 27.97 -8.47
CA LEU A 328 -14.28 28.52 -9.51
C LEU A 328 -15.09 29.01 -10.72
N ARG A 329 -16.11 28.26 -11.17
CA ARG A 329 -17.02 28.68 -12.25
C ARG A 329 -17.72 30.00 -11.91
N GLU A 330 -18.13 30.19 -10.67
CA GLU A 330 -18.76 31.43 -10.22
C GLU A 330 -17.78 32.60 -10.19
N ARG A 331 -16.55 32.35 -9.73
CA ARG A 331 -15.49 33.38 -9.70
C ARG A 331 -15.06 33.81 -11.10
N ILE A 332 -14.98 32.88 -12.05
CA ILE A 332 -14.75 33.20 -13.48
C ILE A 332 -15.88 34.08 -14.00
N ARG A 333 -17.15 33.70 -13.74
CA ARG A 333 -18.31 34.50 -14.16
C ARG A 333 -18.27 35.93 -13.60
N HIS A 334 -17.96 36.08 -12.32
CA HIS A 334 -17.83 37.40 -11.70
C HIS A 334 -16.68 38.22 -12.32
N LEU A 335 -15.55 37.57 -12.62
CA LEU A 335 -14.43 38.22 -13.31
C LEU A 335 -14.84 38.65 -14.73
N ASP A 336 -15.55 37.80 -15.47
CA ASP A 336 -16.08 38.12 -16.80
C ASP A 336 -17.03 39.32 -16.75
N ASP A 337 -17.94 39.37 -15.76
CA ASP A 337 -18.85 40.50 -15.55
C ASP A 337 -18.09 41.81 -15.25
N MET A 338 -17.06 41.75 -14.40
CA MET A 338 -16.21 42.91 -14.12
C MET A 338 -15.45 43.37 -15.37
N VAL A 339 -14.90 42.44 -16.15
CA VAL A 339 -14.23 42.74 -17.42
C VAL A 339 -15.21 43.37 -18.40
N HIS A 340 -16.42 42.84 -18.52
CA HIS A 340 -17.45 43.42 -19.37
C HIS A 340 -17.85 44.84 -18.94
N CYS A 341 -17.99 45.09 -17.64
CA CYS A 341 -18.25 46.44 -17.12
C CYS A 341 -17.11 47.41 -17.48
N GLN A 342 -15.86 46.97 -17.34
CA GLN A 342 -14.69 47.78 -17.71
C GLN A 342 -14.65 48.04 -19.22
N GLN A 343 -14.84 47.01 -20.06
CA GLN A 343 -14.88 47.14 -21.51
C GLN A 343 -15.98 48.11 -21.97
N LYS A 344 -17.17 48.03 -21.37
CA LYS A 344 -18.28 48.96 -21.67
C LYS A 344 -17.92 50.40 -21.30
N LYS A 345 -17.26 50.61 -20.16
CA LYS A 345 -16.81 51.94 -19.72
C LYS A 345 -15.73 52.51 -20.65
N VAL A 346 -14.75 51.70 -21.04
CA VAL A 346 -13.72 52.09 -22.02
C VAL A 346 -14.36 52.44 -23.36
N LYS A 347 -15.31 51.61 -23.84
CA LYS A 347 -16.02 51.87 -25.08
C LYS A 347 -16.79 53.20 -25.03
N GLN A 348 -17.49 53.49 -23.93
CA GLN A 348 -18.15 54.79 -23.71
C GLN A 348 -17.15 55.94 -23.73
N MET A 349 -16.02 55.82 -23.03
CA MET A 349 -14.97 56.84 -23.05
C MET A 349 -14.40 57.08 -24.46
N VAL A 350 -14.24 56.03 -25.27
CA VAL A 350 -13.79 56.16 -26.67
C VAL A 350 -14.86 56.85 -27.51
N GLU A 351 -16.13 56.44 -27.41
CA GLU A 351 -17.26 57.06 -28.12
C GLU A 351 -17.51 58.52 -27.72
N GLU A 352 -17.13 58.95 -26.52
CA GLU A 352 -17.19 60.35 -26.05
C GLU A 352 -16.03 61.21 -26.57
N VAL A 353 -14.89 60.60 -26.94
CA VAL A 353 -13.71 61.29 -27.50
C VAL A 353 -13.74 61.33 -29.03
N SER A 354 -14.32 60.31 -29.67
CA SER A 354 -14.50 60.24 -31.13
C SER A 354 -15.35 61.35 -31.80
N PRO A 355 -16.30 62.08 -31.14
CA PRO A 355 -17.00 63.20 -31.77
C PRO A 355 -16.07 64.39 -32.06
N CYS A 356 -14.90 64.46 -31.40
CA CYS A 356 -13.90 65.50 -31.65
C CYS A 356 -12.92 65.15 -32.79
N GLU A 357 -12.78 63.88 -33.17
CA GLU A 357 -11.91 63.47 -34.30
C GLU A 357 -12.63 63.55 -35.66
N GLY A 358 -13.97 63.58 -35.68
CA GLY A 358 -14.76 63.80 -36.90
C GLY A 358 -14.94 65.27 -37.31
N SER A 359 -14.44 66.23 -36.53
CA SER A 359 -14.54 67.67 -36.85
C SER A 359 -13.23 68.27 -37.40
N TRP A 360 -12.21 67.44 -37.63
CA TRP A 360 -10.91 67.83 -38.19
C TRP A 360 -10.51 66.99 -39.42
N ALA A 361 -11.50 66.60 -40.25
CA ALA A 361 -11.27 66.05 -41.59
C ALA A 361 -12.00 66.90 -42.63
#